data_AF-A0ABD1NK21-F1
#
_entry.id   AF-A0ABD1NK21-F1
#
_cell.length_a   1.000
_cell.length_b   1.000
_cell.length_c   1.000
_cell.angle_alpha   90.00
_cell.angle_beta   90.00
_cell.angle_gamma   90.00
#
_symmetry.space_group_name_H-M   'P 1'
#
loop_
_entity.id
_entity.type
_entity.pdbx_description
1 polymer ?
#
loop_
_entity_poly.entity_id
_entity_poly.type
_entity_poly.pdbx_seq_one_letter_code
_entity_poly.pdbx_strand_id
1 'polypeptide(L)'
;MTSANLMLNTTLSPHPSLFHTLPKRGRLDSKLVLFSTTPLPSLSASLSVSVVTTKEDTATVTVTTEEIFDFEDYMVRKANKVNQALDAAIALRDPEKIHQAMRYSLLAGGKRVRPLLCIAACELVGGTEETAIPSACAVEMIHTMSLIHDDLPCMDNDDLRRGKPTNHKVFGEDVAVLAGDALLAFAFEHIAVSTKGVSPARVVRAIAELAKSIGGEGLVAGQVVDLDSEGLANVGLERLEFIHLHKTAALLEAAVVLGAIMGGGNDKEVEKLRKFARSIGLLFQVVDDILDVTKTSEELGKTAGKDLVADKVTYPKLLGIQESKEFADKLIEDAKAQLAAFDFRKAAPLYALTNYIAHRQN
;
A
#
# COMPACT_ATOMS: atom_id res chain seq x y z
N MET A 1 62.15 14.93 3.13
CA MET A 1 62.20 16.08 4.06
C MET A 1 60.82 16.73 4.04
N THR A 2 60.02 16.87 5.10
CA THR A 2 60.02 16.39 6.49
C THR A 2 58.61 16.72 7.03
N SER A 3 58.13 15.91 7.95
CA SER A 3 56.87 15.99 8.70
C SER A 3 56.76 17.20 9.65
N ALA A 4 55.53 17.53 10.06
CA ALA A 4 55.11 17.94 11.43
C ALA A 4 53.57 18.08 11.42
N ASN A 5 52.74 17.19 12.01
CA ASN A 5 52.53 16.85 13.43
C ASN A 5 52.34 18.04 14.38
N LEU A 6 51.11 18.22 14.86
CA LEU A 6 50.88 18.65 16.24
C LEU A 6 49.70 17.86 16.84
N MET A 7 50.05 16.99 17.78
CA MET A 7 49.15 16.32 18.71
C MET A 7 48.67 17.30 19.78
N LEU A 8 47.45 17.09 20.28
CA LEU A 8 47.12 17.37 21.69
C LEU A 8 46.31 16.20 22.25
N ASN A 9 47.01 15.41 23.05
CA ASN A 9 46.47 14.44 24.00
C ASN A 9 45.87 15.18 25.21
N THR A 10 44.72 14.73 25.70
CA THR A 10 44.45 14.70 27.14
C THR A 10 43.65 13.45 27.51
N THR A 11 44.35 12.57 28.21
CA THR A 11 43.88 11.39 28.95
C THR A 11 43.12 11.79 30.22
N LEU A 12 42.07 11.04 30.60
CA LEU A 12 41.71 10.72 31.98
C LEU A 12 40.70 9.55 32.02
N SER A 13 40.94 8.61 32.94
CA SER A 13 40.24 7.36 33.28
C SER A 13 40.42 7.16 34.81
N PRO A 14 39.77 6.25 35.57
CA PRO A 14 38.45 5.57 35.50
C PRO A 14 37.60 5.63 36.82
N HIS A 15 36.32 5.18 36.74
CA HIS A 15 35.46 4.52 37.77
C HIS A 15 35.01 5.28 39.06
N PRO A 16 33.88 4.91 39.76
CA PRO A 16 33.33 3.56 39.96
C PRO A 16 31.79 3.35 39.86
N SER A 17 31.45 2.06 39.95
CA SER A 17 30.15 1.38 40.07
C SER A 17 29.19 1.90 41.15
N LEU A 18 27.87 1.76 40.92
CA LEU A 18 26.88 1.51 41.98
C LEU A 18 25.72 0.66 41.46
N PHE A 19 25.66 -0.57 42.00
CA PHE A 19 24.55 -1.52 41.97
C PHE A 19 23.33 -0.95 42.72
N HIS A 20 22.11 -1.15 42.21
CA HIS A 20 20.93 -1.34 43.06
C HIS A 20 19.83 -2.18 42.38
N THR A 21 19.78 -3.46 42.76
CA THR A 21 18.61 -4.28 43.16
C THR A 21 17.26 -4.13 42.44
N LEU A 22 16.92 -5.18 41.68
CA LEU A 22 15.57 -5.60 41.26
C LEU A 22 14.76 -6.21 42.43
N PRO A 23 13.42 -6.03 42.50
CA PRO A 23 12.56 -6.91 43.25
C PRO A 23 12.00 -8.05 42.38
N LYS A 24 12.15 -9.29 42.89
CA LYS A 24 11.47 -10.51 42.42
C LYS A 24 9.98 -10.48 42.78
N ARG A 25 9.11 -10.84 41.83
CA ARG A 25 7.77 -11.45 41.96
C ARG A 25 7.47 -12.04 40.59
N GLY A 26 6.93 -13.23 40.37
CA GLY A 26 6.30 -14.25 41.19
C GLY A 26 5.54 -15.10 40.16
N ARG A 27 5.87 -16.39 40.07
CA ARG A 27 5.37 -17.34 39.08
C ARG A 27 3.86 -17.53 39.24
N LEU A 28 3.09 -17.38 38.16
CA LEU A 28 1.69 -17.80 38.09
C LEU A 28 1.52 -18.66 36.85
N ASP A 29 1.44 -19.96 37.08
CA ASP A 29 1.00 -20.96 36.11
C ASP A 29 -0.47 -20.68 35.75
N SER A 30 -0.78 -20.60 34.46
CA SER A 30 -2.14 -20.78 33.99
C SER A 30 -2.17 -21.59 32.70
N LYS A 31 -3.03 -22.59 32.75
CA LYS A 31 -3.12 -23.73 31.86
C LYS A 31 -3.66 -23.35 30.49
N LEU A 32 -3.07 -23.99 29.48
CA LEU A 32 -3.57 -24.13 28.12
C LEU A 32 -5.02 -24.65 28.12
N VAL A 33 -5.94 -23.91 27.49
CA VAL A 33 -7.28 -24.41 27.15
C VAL A 33 -7.47 -24.22 25.65
N LEU A 34 -7.49 -25.34 24.91
CA LEU A 34 -7.94 -25.42 23.53
C LEU A 34 -9.45 -25.22 23.48
N PHE A 35 -9.94 -24.32 22.62
CA PHE A 35 -11.34 -24.33 22.18
C PHE A 35 -11.43 -24.47 20.67
N SER A 36 -12.13 -25.54 20.29
CA SER A 36 -12.58 -25.92 18.96
C SER A 36 -13.55 -24.89 18.39
N THR A 37 -13.40 -24.62 17.09
CA THR A 37 -14.24 -23.73 16.28
C THR A 37 -15.60 -24.37 15.93
N THR A 38 -16.70 -23.69 16.25
CA THR A 38 -17.94 -23.71 15.46
C THR A 38 -18.57 -22.31 15.46
N PRO A 39 -19.16 -21.82 14.35
CA PRO A 39 -19.66 -20.46 14.24
C PRO A 39 -21.07 -20.35 14.83
N LEU A 40 -21.34 -19.28 15.58
CA LEU A 40 -22.68 -18.87 16.01
C LEU A 40 -23.05 -17.51 15.40
N PRO A 41 -24.35 -17.28 15.13
CA PRO A 41 -24.82 -16.25 14.22
C PRO A 41 -24.90 -14.86 14.86
N SER A 42 -24.87 -13.84 14.01
CA SER A 42 -25.08 -12.43 14.35
C SER A 42 -26.37 -12.21 15.16
N LEU A 43 -26.21 -11.83 16.43
CA LEU A 43 -27.27 -11.19 17.21
C LEU A 43 -26.77 -9.84 17.69
N SER A 44 -27.46 -8.78 17.28
CA SER A 44 -27.40 -7.48 17.95
C SER A 44 -27.95 -7.66 19.37
N ALA A 45 -27.07 -7.78 20.36
CA ALA A 45 -27.43 -7.80 21.78
C ALA A 45 -27.10 -6.44 22.40
N SER A 46 -28.13 -5.71 22.83
CA SER A 46 -27.95 -4.56 23.71
C SER A 46 -27.58 -5.08 25.11
N LEU A 47 -26.33 -4.86 25.53
CA LEU A 47 -25.89 -5.14 26.90
C LEU A 47 -26.18 -3.92 27.78
N SER A 48 -27.20 -4.03 28.64
CA SER A 48 -27.42 -3.09 29.74
C SER A 48 -26.59 -3.52 30.94
N VAL A 49 -25.55 -2.76 31.28
CA VAL A 49 -24.81 -2.93 32.54
C VAL A 49 -25.40 -2.02 33.60
N SER A 50 -26.03 -2.59 34.61
CA SER A 50 -26.48 -1.85 35.80
C SER A 50 -25.39 -1.94 36.87
N VAL A 51 -24.73 -0.82 37.16
CA VAL A 51 -23.83 -0.71 38.31
C VAL A 51 -24.66 -0.33 39.54
N VAL A 52 -24.72 -1.22 40.54
CA VAL A 52 -25.31 -0.90 41.84
C VAL A 52 -24.20 -0.39 42.75
N THR A 53 -24.11 0.93 42.92
CA THR A 53 -23.37 1.53 44.03
C THR A 53 -24.28 1.61 45.25
N THR A 54 -23.77 1.23 46.42
CA THR A 54 -24.51 1.34 47.68
C THR A 54 -24.82 2.82 47.96
N LYS A 55 -26.10 3.16 47.81
CA LYS A 55 -26.81 4.45 47.98
C LYS A 55 -27.33 5.00 46.65
N GLU A 56 -28.67 5.05 46.60
CA GLU A 56 -29.59 5.61 45.61
C GLU A 56 -28.98 6.60 44.62
N ASP A 57 -28.67 6.13 43.41
CA ASP A 57 -28.96 6.80 42.14
C ASP A 57 -28.60 5.84 40.99
N THR A 58 -29.61 5.38 40.25
CA THR A 58 -29.42 4.51 39.08
C THR A 58 -29.19 5.40 37.86
N ALA A 59 -27.93 5.69 37.53
CA ALA A 59 -27.58 6.30 36.26
C ALA A 59 -27.52 5.22 35.17
N THR A 60 -28.46 5.25 34.22
CA THR A 60 -28.42 4.39 33.04
C THR A 60 -27.40 4.96 32.04
N VAL A 61 -26.17 4.44 32.07
CA VAL A 61 -25.17 4.76 31.03
C VAL A 61 -25.52 3.95 29.79
N THR A 62 -26.11 4.60 28.80
CA THR A 62 -26.27 4.02 27.46
C THR A 62 -24.90 4.06 26.79
N VAL A 63 -24.19 2.93 26.82
CA VAL A 63 -23.02 2.74 25.98
C VAL A 63 -23.54 2.54 24.56
N THR A 64 -23.53 3.61 23.76
CA THR A 64 -23.69 3.47 22.31
C THR A 64 -22.50 2.65 21.83
N THR A 65 -22.75 1.41 21.41
CA THR A 65 -21.76 0.61 20.67
C THR A 65 -21.39 1.44 19.44
N GLU A 66 -20.19 2.00 19.41
CA GLU A 66 -19.64 2.60 18.20
C GLU A 66 -19.72 1.53 17.11
N GLU A 67 -20.38 1.84 16.00
CA GLU A 67 -20.41 0.96 14.83
C GLU A 67 -18.97 0.66 14.42
N ILE A 68 -18.54 -0.57 14.67
CA ILE A 68 -17.22 -1.05 14.28
C ILE A 68 -17.19 -1.03 12.74
N PHE A 69 -16.23 -0.30 12.17
CA PHE A 69 -16.04 -0.28 10.71
C PHE A 69 -15.64 -1.68 10.23
N ASP A 70 -16.53 -2.34 9.49
CA ASP A 70 -16.27 -3.64 8.89
C ASP A 70 -15.39 -3.48 7.64
N PHE A 71 -14.09 -3.66 7.83
CA PHE A 71 -13.10 -3.52 6.78
C PHE A 71 -13.18 -4.64 5.73
N GLU A 72 -13.53 -5.86 6.12
CA GLU A 72 -13.61 -6.98 5.19
C GLU A 72 -14.79 -6.79 4.21
N ASP A 73 -15.97 -6.46 4.75
CA ASP A 73 -17.13 -6.11 3.91
C ASP A 73 -16.83 -4.91 3.00
N TYR A 74 -16.19 -3.86 3.54
CA TYR A 74 -15.77 -2.70 2.75
C TYR A 74 -14.87 -3.12 1.58
N MET A 75 -13.81 -3.90 1.85
CA MET A 75 -12.88 -4.37 0.82
C MET A 75 -13.61 -5.15 -0.27
N VAL A 76 -14.45 -6.11 0.11
CA VAL A 76 -15.20 -6.98 -0.82
C VAL A 76 -16.15 -6.16 -1.68
N ARG A 77 -16.96 -5.27 -1.09
CA ARG A 77 -17.91 -4.45 -1.84
C ARG A 77 -17.22 -3.53 -2.84
N LYS A 78 -16.20 -2.80 -2.39
CA LYS A 78 -15.45 -1.86 -3.25
C LYS A 78 -14.69 -2.61 -4.35
N ALA A 79 -14.05 -3.74 -4.04
CA ALA A 79 -13.35 -4.54 -5.04
C ALA A 79 -14.30 -5.10 -6.10
N ASN A 80 -15.48 -5.58 -5.70
CA ASN A 80 -16.50 -6.06 -6.65
C ASN A 80 -16.97 -4.94 -7.59
N LYS A 81 -17.22 -3.74 -7.06
CA LYS A 81 -17.60 -2.57 -7.85
C LYS A 81 -16.52 -2.21 -8.88
N VAL A 82 -15.26 -2.19 -8.45
CA VAL A 82 -14.10 -1.92 -9.31
C VAL A 82 -13.98 -2.99 -10.40
N ASN A 83 -14.11 -4.26 -10.04
CA ASN A 83 -14.03 -5.37 -11.02
C ASN A 83 -15.13 -5.24 -12.09
N GLN A 84 -16.36 -4.92 -11.70
CA GLN A 84 -17.45 -4.67 -12.65
C GLN A 84 -17.17 -3.48 -13.56
N ALA A 85 -16.64 -2.38 -13.00
CA ALA A 85 -16.30 -1.19 -13.76
C ALA A 85 -15.15 -1.45 -14.75
N LEU A 86 -14.10 -2.16 -14.34
CA LEU A 86 -12.99 -2.55 -15.22
C LEU A 86 -13.44 -3.47 -16.35
N ASP A 87 -14.31 -4.44 -16.04
CA ASP A 87 -14.86 -5.36 -17.04
C ASP A 87 -15.70 -4.60 -18.09
N ALA A 88 -16.55 -3.67 -17.63
CA ALA A 88 -17.37 -2.83 -18.50
C ALA A 88 -16.54 -1.82 -19.32
N ALA A 89 -15.41 -1.32 -18.77
CA ALA A 89 -14.59 -0.32 -19.42
C ALA A 89 -13.89 -0.86 -20.69
N ILE A 90 -13.53 -2.14 -20.73
CA ILE A 90 -12.78 -2.74 -21.85
C ILE A 90 -13.61 -3.84 -22.51
N ALA A 91 -14.53 -3.48 -23.40
CA ALA A 91 -15.25 -4.46 -24.21
C ALA A 91 -14.34 -5.14 -25.26
N LEU A 92 -14.64 -6.39 -25.60
CA LEU A 92 -14.01 -7.06 -26.75
C LEU A 92 -14.51 -6.45 -28.05
N ARG A 93 -13.58 -6.03 -28.90
CA ARG A 93 -13.82 -5.46 -30.23
C ARG A 93 -12.60 -5.66 -31.12
N ASP A 94 -12.77 -5.50 -32.42
CA ASP A 94 -11.65 -5.58 -33.36
C ASP A 94 -10.61 -4.47 -33.16
N PRO A 95 -9.30 -4.78 -33.23
CA PRO A 95 -8.72 -6.13 -33.30
C PRO A 95 -8.85 -6.86 -31.96
N GLU A 96 -9.47 -8.04 -31.92
CA GLU A 96 -9.79 -8.71 -30.64
C GLU A 96 -8.56 -9.09 -29.81
N LYS A 97 -7.45 -9.48 -30.46
CA LYS A 97 -6.24 -9.98 -29.79
C LYS A 97 -5.71 -9.01 -28.74
N ILE A 98 -5.72 -7.70 -29.02
CA ILE A 98 -5.23 -6.69 -28.08
C ILE A 98 -6.17 -6.54 -26.88
N HIS A 99 -7.49 -6.51 -27.13
CA HIS A 99 -8.49 -6.39 -26.08
C HIS A 99 -8.52 -7.64 -25.18
N GLN A 100 -8.31 -8.83 -25.76
CA GLN A 100 -8.14 -10.07 -25.00
C GLN A 100 -6.90 -10.00 -24.10
N ALA A 101 -5.76 -9.53 -24.62
CA ALA A 101 -4.53 -9.40 -23.84
C ALA A 101 -4.65 -8.36 -22.69
N MET A 102 -5.26 -7.20 -22.95
CA MET A 102 -5.53 -6.18 -21.92
C MET A 102 -6.43 -6.74 -20.82
N ARG A 103 -7.55 -7.36 -21.19
CA ARG A 103 -8.52 -7.93 -20.25
C ARG A 103 -7.92 -9.10 -19.46
N TYR A 104 -7.10 -9.94 -20.09
CA TYR A 104 -6.48 -11.10 -19.46
C TYR A 104 -5.74 -10.71 -18.18
N SER A 105 -4.84 -9.73 -18.27
CA SER A 105 -4.06 -9.29 -17.11
C SER A 105 -4.89 -8.43 -16.13
N LEU A 106 -5.73 -7.53 -16.65
CA LEU A 106 -6.50 -6.59 -15.82
C LEU A 106 -7.54 -7.28 -14.95
N LEU A 107 -8.20 -8.30 -15.52
CA LEU A 107 -9.29 -9.04 -14.89
C LEU A 107 -8.81 -10.35 -14.22
N ALA A 108 -7.51 -10.63 -14.19
CA ALA A 108 -6.93 -11.79 -13.50
C ALA A 108 -7.12 -11.78 -11.96
N GLY A 109 -7.80 -10.78 -11.40
CA GLY A 109 -8.00 -10.59 -9.96
C GLY A 109 -6.89 -9.77 -9.32
N GLY A 110 -6.97 -9.56 -8.01
CA GLY A 110 -6.01 -8.76 -7.23
C GLY A 110 -6.67 -8.16 -6.00
N LYS A 111 -5.85 -7.68 -5.05
CA LYS A 111 -6.33 -7.06 -3.79
C LYS A 111 -7.03 -5.71 -4.02
N ARG A 112 -6.85 -5.10 -5.21
CA ARG A 112 -7.41 -3.79 -5.62
C ARG A 112 -7.12 -2.64 -4.64
N VAL A 113 -5.98 -2.69 -3.95
CA VAL A 113 -5.59 -1.69 -2.94
C VAL A 113 -5.58 -0.26 -3.51
N ARG A 114 -5.02 -0.06 -4.71
CA ARG A 114 -4.95 1.26 -5.37
C ARG A 114 -6.35 1.83 -5.68
N PRO A 115 -7.26 1.09 -6.36
CA PRO A 115 -8.64 1.51 -6.50
C PRO A 115 -9.35 1.89 -5.19
N LEU A 116 -9.16 1.08 -4.15
CA LEU A 116 -9.81 1.31 -2.86
C LEU A 116 -9.28 2.55 -2.14
N LEU A 117 -7.98 2.83 -2.26
CA LEU A 117 -7.38 4.09 -1.79
C LEU A 117 -7.96 5.31 -2.52
N CYS A 118 -8.12 5.22 -3.84
CA CYS A 118 -8.72 6.28 -4.64
C CYS A 118 -10.18 6.56 -4.22
N ILE A 119 -10.98 5.51 -4.03
CA ILE A 119 -12.38 5.66 -3.59
C ILE A 119 -12.45 6.24 -2.17
N ALA A 120 -11.69 5.69 -1.23
CA ALA A 120 -11.67 6.14 0.16
C ALA A 120 -11.24 7.62 0.28
N ALA A 121 -10.22 8.05 -0.47
CA ALA A 121 -9.77 9.44 -0.46
C ALA A 121 -10.81 10.41 -1.06
N CYS A 122 -11.55 9.97 -2.09
CA CYS A 122 -12.66 10.74 -2.65
C CYS A 122 -13.80 10.93 -1.64
N GLU A 123 -14.24 9.84 -1.02
CA GLU A 123 -15.33 9.86 -0.03
C GLU A 123 -14.95 10.69 1.22
N LEU A 124 -13.68 10.62 1.64
CA LEU A 124 -13.16 11.37 2.79
C LEU A 124 -13.39 12.89 2.64
N VAL A 125 -13.10 13.43 1.46
CA VAL A 125 -13.20 14.87 1.18
C VAL A 125 -14.59 15.29 0.69
N GLY A 126 -15.57 14.38 0.72
CA GLY A 126 -16.98 14.67 0.43
C GLY A 126 -17.45 14.31 -0.98
N GLY A 127 -16.61 13.65 -1.79
CA GLY A 127 -17.02 13.07 -3.06
C GLY A 127 -17.84 11.79 -2.92
N THR A 128 -18.23 11.21 -4.06
CA THR A 128 -18.94 9.93 -4.09
C THR A 128 -18.09 8.85 -4.76
N GLU A 129 -18.42 7.58 -4.48
CA GLU A 129 -17.81 6.43 -5.15
C GLU A 129 -17.87 6.57 -6.68
N GLU A 130 -19.02 6.96 -7.23
CA GLU A 130 -19.25 7.06 -8.68
C GLU A 130 -18.31 8.07 -9.34
N THR A 131 -18.00 9.18 -8.65
CA THR A 131 -17.05 10.18 -9.15
C THR A 131 -15.60 9.70 -9.12
N ALA A 132 -15.27 8.74 -8.25
CA ALA A 132 -13.93 8.17 -8.12
C ALA A 132 -13.67 6.99 -9.06
N ILE A 133 -14.72 6.23 -9.43
CA ILE A 133 -14.59 4.96 -10.16
C ILE A 133 -13.74 5.06 -11.44
N PRO A 134 -13.91 6.07 -12.32
CA PRO A 134 -13.06 6.20 -13.51
C PRO A 134 -11.57 6.33 -13.17
N SER A 135 -11.23 7.16 -12.19
CA SER A 135 -9.84 7.32 -11.71
C SER A 135 -9.33 6.06 -11.01
N ALA A 136 -10.17 5.38 -10.23
CA ALA A 136 -9.84 4.10 -9.59
C ALA A 136 -9.56 3.00 -10.63
N CYS A 137 -10.32 2.97 -11.73
CA CYS A 137 -10.08 2.06 -12.84
C CYS A 137 -8.77 2.40 -13.57
N ALA A 138 -8.53 3.68 -13.84
CA ALA A 138 -7.33 4.13 -14.54
C ALA A 138 -6.04 3.81 -13.79
N VAL A 139 -6.00 3.97 -12.45
CA VAL A 139 -4.81 3.57 -11.67
C VAL A 139 -4.59 2.06 -11.69
N GLU A 140 -5.64 1.24 -11.76
CA GLU A 140 -5.49 -0.22 -11.86
C GLU A 140 -5.08 -0.65 -13.28
N MET A 141 -5.54 0.07 -14.32
CA MET A 141 -5.05 -0.11 -15.70
C MET A 141 -3.55 0.19 -15.78
N ILE A 142 -3.10 1.29 -15.16
CA ILE A 142 -1.67 1.64 -15.12
C ILE A 142 -0.87 0.64 -14.28
N HIS A 143 -1.39 0.23 -13.12
CA HIS A 143 -0.73 -0.81 -12.34
C HIS A 143 -0.62 -2.12 -13.13
N THR A 144 -1.65 -2.47 -13.89
CA THR A 144 -1.65 -3.70 -14.69
C THR A 144 -0.67 -3.60 -15.85
N MET A 145 -0.61 -2.47 -16.57
CA MET A 145 0.35 -2.32 -17.66
C MET A 145 1.79 -2.34 -17.17
N SER A 146 2.07 -1.76 -16.00
CA SER A 146 3.41 -1.80 -15.44
C SER A 146 3.84 -3.24 -15.17
N LEU A 147 2.95 -4.09 -14.66
CA LEU A 147 3.22 -5.52 -14.46
C LEU A 147 3.39 -6.28 -15.77
N ILE A 148 2.58 -5.99 -16.80
CA ILE A 148 2.73 -6.63 -18.12
C ILE A 148 4.13 -6.36 -18.69
N HIS A 149 4.61 -5.12 -18.58
CA HIS A 149 5.93 -4.73 -19.07
C HIS A 149 7.07 -5.26 -18.19
N ASP A 150 6.91 -5.20 -16.87
CA ASP A 150 7.86 -5.77 -15.88
C ASP A 150 8.08 -7.28 -16.11
N ASP A 151 7.03 -8.00 -16.52
CA ASP A 151 7.09 -9.44 -16.81
C ASP A 151 7.82 -9.80 -18.12
N LEU A 152 8.19 -8.84 -18.99
CA LEU A 152 8.79 -9.13 -20.30
C LEU A 152 10.19 -9.76 -20.19
N PRO A 153 10.66 -10.53 -21.20
CA PRO A 153 11.99 -11.14 -21.19
C PRO A 153 13.17 -10.17 -21.05
N CYS A 154 13.00 -8.91 -21.45
CA CYS A 154 14.02 -7.87 -21.30
C CYS A 154 13.97 -7.13 -19.96
N MET A 155 13.05 -7.52 -19.07
CA MET A 155 12.83 -6.98 -17.73
C MET A 155 13.01 -8.14 -16.73
N ASP A 156 12.01 -8.49 -15.92
CA ASP A 156 12.13 -9.56 -14.92
C ASP A 156 12.04 -10.97 -15.54
N ASN A 157 11.57 -11.09 -16.79
CA ASN A 157 11.40 -12.36 -17.51
C ASN A 157 10.60 -13.42 -16.71
N ASP A 158 9.54 -12.97 -16.03
CA ASP A 158 8.70 -13.84 -15.20
C ASP A 158 7.73 -14.67 -16.07
N ASP A 159 7.59 -15.95 -15.74
CA ASP A 159 6.69 -16.88 -16.45
C ASP A 159 5.26 -16.89 -15.88
N LEU A 160 5.08 -16.47 -14.62
CA LEU A 160 3.82 -16.51 -13.90
C LEU A 160 3.50 -15.19 -13.17
N ARG A 161 2.24 -14.76 -13.24
CA ARG A 161 1.70 -13.61 -12.50
C ARG A 161 0.29 -13.93 -12.00
N ARG A 162 0.02 -13.68 -10.71
CA ARG A 162 -1.29 -13.95 -10.06
C ARG A 162 -1.78 -15.41 -10.29
N GLY A 163 -0.86 -16.37 -10.26
CA GLY A 163 -1.15 -17.79 -10.43
C GLY A 163 -1.47 -18.22 -11.87
N LYS A 164 -1.22 -17.36 -12.87
CA LYS A 164 -1.46 -17.63 -14.30
C LYS A 164 -0.20 -17.30 -15.12
N PRO A 165 -0.04 -17.87 -16.34
CA PRO A 165 1.01 -17.46 -17.26
C PRO A 165 1.04 -15.95 -17.48
N THR A 166 2.23 -15.35 -17.58
CA THR A 166 2.37 -13.92 -17.89
C THR A 166 1.84 -13.60 -19.28
N ASN A 167 1.53 -12.33 -19.52
CA ASN A 167 0.87 -11.89 -20.76
C ASN A 167 1.66 -12.33 -22.00
N HIS A 168 2.99 -12.13 -21.97
CA HIS A 168 3.87 -12.46 -23.08
C HIS A 168 3.96 -13.98 -23.34
N LYS A 169 3.80 -14.82 -22.32
CA LYS A 169 3.71 -16.28 -22.48
C LYS A 169 2.43 -16.74 -23.17
N VAL A 170 1.34 -15.99 -23.03
CA VAL A 170 0.05 -16.31 -23.65
C VAL A 170 -0.08 -15.71 -25.05
N PHE A 171 0.33 -14.46 -25.23
CA PHE A 171 0.01 -13.69 -26.44
C PHE A 171 1.21 -13.35 -27.33
N GLY A 172 2.43 -13.56 -26.84
CA GLY A 172 3.69 -13.11 -27.45
C GLY A 172 4.18 -11.77 -26.88
N GLU A 173 5.48 -11.51 -26.99
CA GLU A 173 6.11 -10.26 -26.52
C GLU A 173 5.55 -9.02 -27.22
N ASP A 174 5.34 -9.11 -28.53
CA ASP A 174 4.79 -8.04 -29.37
C ASP A 174 3.42 -7.57 -28.88
N VAL A 175 2.52 -8.51 -28.58
CA VAL A 175 1.19 -8.19 -28.07
C VAL A 175 1.23 -7.75 -26.61
N ALA A 176 2.13 -8.29 -25.79
CA ALA A 176 2.29 -7.86 -24.40
C ALA A 176 2.74 -6.40 -24.30
N VAL A 177 3.72 -5.98 -25.10
CA VAL A 177 4.15 -4.57 -25.19
C VAL A 177 2.96 -3.68 -25.55
N LEU A 178 2.26 -4.01 -26.65
CA LEU A 178 1.14 -3.22 -27.15
C LEU A 178 -0.05 -3.22 -26.16
N ALA A 179 -0.29 -4.31 -25.42
CA ALA A 179 -1.36 -4.38 -24.45
C ALA A 179 -1.09 -3.45 -23.26
N GLY A 180 0.18 -3.36 -22.84
CA GLY A 180 0.60 -2.38 -21.83
C GLY A 180 0.44 -0.94 -22.33
N ASP A 181 0.88 -0.65 -23.56
CA ASP A 181 0.75 0.67 -24.17
C ASP A 181 -0.72 1.11 -24.32
N ALA A 182 -1.58 0.19 -24.75
CA ALA A 182 -3.01 0.44 -24.89
C ALA A 182 -3.68 0.68 -23.54
N LEU A 183 -3.33 -0.07 -22.49
CA LEU A 183 -3.84 0.18 -21.13
C LEU A 183 -3.38 1.54 -20.58
N LEU A 184 -2.14 1.95 -20.85
CA LEU A 184 -1.62 3.26 -20.48
C LEU A 184 -2.42 4.38 -21.15
N ALA A 185 -2.57 4.33 -22.47
CA ALA A 185 -3.32 5.33 -23.22
C ALA A 185 -4.79 5.36 -22.78
N PHE A 186 -5.40 4.18 -22.62
CA PHE A 186 -6.80 4.06 -22.23
C PHE A 186 -7.06 4.54 -20.81
N ALA A 187 -6.11 4.43 -19.87
CA ALA A 187 -6.27 4.97 -18.52
C ALA A 187 -6.56 6.48 -18.53
N PHE A 188 -5.85 7.25 -19.36
CA PHE A 188 -6.08 8.69 -19.52
C PHE A 188 -7.38 9.00 -20.24
N GLU A 189 -7.65 8.30 -21.35
CA GLU A 189 -8.91 8.43 -22.07
C GLU A 189 -10.09 8.18 -21.13
N HIS A 190 -10.03 7.09 -20.36
CA HIS A 190 -11.09 6.66 -19.46
C HIS A 190 -11.41 7.69 -18.39
N ILE A 191 -10.40 8.32 -17.77
CA ILE A 191 -10.62 9.45 -16.85
C ILE A 191 -11.31 10.61 -17.59
N ALA A 192 -10.80 10.99 -18.76
CA ALA A 192 -11.28 12.16 -19.49
C ALA A 192 -12.74 12.02 -19.96
N VAL A 193 -13.12 10.83 -20.46
CA VAL A 193 -14.43 10.61 -21.09
C VAL A 193 -15.48 10.03 -20.15
N SER A 194 -15.07 9.27 -19.12
CA SER A 194 -16.01 8.55 -18.24
C SER A 194 -16.32 9.29 -16.94
N THR A 195 -15.51 10.28 -16.55
CA THR A 195 -15.77 11.09 -15.36
C THR A 195 -16.98 12.00 -15.56
N LYS A 196 -17.94 11.92 -14.63
CA LYS A 196 -19.18 12.71 -14.64
C LYS A 196 -19.32 13.46 -13.32
N GLY A 197 -20.01 14.60 -13.34
CA GLY A 197 -20.26 15.41 -12.13
C GLY A 197 -19.02 16.13 -11.56
N VAL A 198 -17.91 16.12 -12.29
CA VAL A 198 -16.65 16.80 -11.93
C VAL A 198 -16.34 17.86 -12.98
N SER A 199 -15.82 19.02 -12.55
CA SER A 199 -15.49 20.10 -13.47
C SER A 199 -14.32 19.72 -14.38
N PRO A 200 -14.30 20.15 -15.66
CA PRO A 200 -13.20 19.85 -16.57
C PRO A 200 -11.83 20.23 -16.02
N ALA A 201 -11.72 21.35 -15.31
CA ALA A 201 -10.47 21.78 -14.67
C ALA A 201 -9.94 20.77 -13.64
N ARG A 202 -10.82 20.14 -12.85
CA ARG A 202 -10.43 19.08 -11.89
C ARG A 202 -10.03 17.80 -12.60
N VAL A 203 -10.73 17.44 -13.68
CA VAL A 203 -10.38 16.27 -14.50
C VAL A 203 -8.99 16.44 -15.14
N VAL A 204 -8.70 17.62 -15.72
CA VAL A 204 -7.39 17.93 -16.30
C VAL A 204 -6.30 17.93 -15.23
N ARG A 205 -6.55 18.50 -14.05
CA ARG A 205 -5.62 18.46 -12.92
C ARG A 205 -5.30 17.02 -12.52
N ALA A 206 -6.31 16.17 -12.40
CA ALA A 206 -6.14 14.76 -12.06
C ALA A 206 -5.31 13.99 -13.12
N ILE A 207 -5.58 14.22 -14.40
CA ILE A 207 -4.80 13.65 -15.51
C ILE A 207 -3.33 14.10 -15.43
N ALA A 208 -3.08 15.39 -15.15
CA ALA A 208 -1.72 15.91 -15.03
C ALA A 208 -0.97 15.30 -13.83
N GLU A 209 -1.64 15.14 -12.69
CA GLU A 209 -1.08 14.45 -11.50
C GLU A 209 -0.72 13.00 -11.82
N LEU A 210 -1.62 12.26 -12.48
CA LEU A 210 -1.36 10.88 -12.87
C LEU A 210 -0.19 10.78 -13.85
N ALA A 211 -0.15 11.63 -14.88
CA ALA A 211 0.94 11.66 -15.85
C ALA A 211 2.29 11.92 -15.19
N LYS A 212 2.35 12.86 -14.24
CA LYS A 212 3.56 13.14 -13.47
C LYS A 212 4.00 11.92 -12.64
N SER A 213 3.06 11.31 -11.91
CA SER A 213 3.35 10.17 -11.02
C SER A 213 3.82 8.91 -11.74
N ILE A 214 3.57 8.76 -13.04
CA ILE A 214 3.90 7.54 -13.78
C ILE A 214 5.07 7.73 -14.76
N GLY A 215 5.41 8.98 -15.09
CA GLY A 215 6.47 9.30 -16.05
C GLY A 215 7.89 9.22 -15.49
N GLY A 216 8.81 9.95 -16.11
CA GLY A 216 10.25 9.97 -15.78
C GLY A 216 10.62 10.63 -14.45
N GLU A 217 9.65 11.12 -13.68
CA GLU A 217 9.82 11.59 -12.30
C GLU A 217 9.08 10.69 -11.29
N GLY A 218 8.51 9.56 -11.74
CA GLY A 218 7.62 8.70 -10.97
C GLY A 218 7.87 7.23 -11.22
N LEU A 219 6.82 6.45 -11.45
CA LEU A 219 6.87 4.99 -11.63
C LEU A 219 8.02 4.53 -12.55
N VAL A 220 8.14 5.12 -13.74
CA VAL A 220 9.18 4.75 -14.71
C VAL A 220 10.58 5.09 -14.19
N ALA A 221 10.75 6.21 -13.48
CA ALA A 221 12.04 6.57 -12.88
C ALA A 221 12.48 5.51 -11.86
N GLY A 222 11.55 5.05 -11.01
CA GLY A 222 11.80 3.99 -10.05
C GLY A 222 12.18 2.68 -10.72
N GLN A 223 11.49 2.32 -11.82
CA GLN A 223 11.80 1.12 -12.58
C GLN A 223 13.20 1.16 -13.21
N VAL A 224 13.57 2.28 -13.83
CA VAL A 224 14.91 2.43 -14.44
C VAL A 224 16.00 2.34 -13.37
N VAL A 225 15.82 3.01 -12.24
CA VAL A 225 16.80 2.99 -11.15
C VAL A 225 16.91 1.60 -10.51
N ASP A 226 15.82 0.84 -10.42
CA ASP A 226 15.82 -0.56 -9.96
C ASP A 226 16.67 -1.44 -10.88
N LEU A 227 16.43 -1.38 -12.20
CA LEU A 227 17.21 -2.12 -13.20
C LEU A 227 18.69 -1.74 -13.18
N ASP A 228 19.00 -0.44 -13.12
CA ASP A 228 20.39 0.05 -13.01
C ASP A 228 21.08 -0.40 -11.71
N SER A 229 20.29 -0.77 -10.70
CA SER A 229 20.77 -1.23 -9.40
C SER A 229 20.97 -2.74 -9.34
N GLU A 230 20.45 -3.52 -10.30
CA GLU A 230 20.65 -4.97 -10.33
C GLU A 230 22.12 -5.33 -10.56
N GLY A 231 22.64 -6.25 -9.75
CA GLY A 231 24.04 -6.68 -9.79
C GLY A 231 25.04 -5.69 -9.17
N LEU A 232 24.58 -4.54 -8.65
CA LEU A 232 25.45 -3.63 -7.89
C LEU A 232 25.62 -4.11 -6.44
N ALA A 233 26.87 -4.36 -6.04
CA ALA A 233 27.18 -4.84 -4.69
C ALA A 233 26.89 -3.82 -3.57
N ASN A 234 26.80 -2.51 -3.88
CA ASN A 234 26.72 -1.43 -2.90
C ASN A 234 25.60 -0.42 -3.23
N VAL A 235 24.33 -0.84 -3.16
CA VAL A 235 23.20 0.11 -3.19
C VAL A 235 23.00 0.67 -1.78
N GLY A 236 23.16 1.99 -1.63
CA GLY A 236 22.94 2.67 -0.34
C GLY A 236 21.46 2.91 -0.03
N LEU A 237 21.17 3.23 1.23
CA LEU A 237 19.79 3.47 1.73
C LEU A 237 19.04 4.53 0.92
N GLU A 238 19.70 5.64 0.56
CA GLU A 238 19.09 6.72 -0.23
C GLU A 238 18.61 6.23 -1.60
N ARG A 239 19.39 5.38 -2.26
CA ARG A 239 19.01 4.83 -3.57
C ARG A 239 17.93 3.76 -3.45
N LEU A 240 17.95 2.94 -2.40
CA LEU A 240 16.86 2.01 -2.10
C LEU A 240 15.55 2.76 -1.84
N GLU A 241 15.58 3.81 -1.02
CA GLU A 241 14.41 4.63 -0.74
C GLU A 241 13.90 5.33 -2.01
N PHE A 242 14.80 5.82 -2.87
CA PHE A 242 14.41 6.35 -4.18
C PHE A 242 13.64 5.31 -5.00
N ILE A 243 14.16 4.08 -5.12
CA ILE A 243 13.48 2.99 -5.85
C ILE A 243 12.08 2.77 -5.27
N HIS A 244 11.96 2.60 -3.96
CA HIS A 244 10.69 2.29 -3.30
C HIS A 244 9.66 3.42 -3.42
N LEU A 245 10.11 4.67 -3.25
CA LEU A 245 9.25 5.85 -3.42
C LEU A 245 8.70 5.97 -4.85
N HIS A 246 9.52 5.63 -5.85
CA HIS A 246 9.14 5.85 -7.24
C HIS A 246 8.46 4.63 -7.86
N LYS A 247 9.02 3.42 -7.73
CA LYS A 247 8.49 2.18 -8.32
C LYS A 247 7.13 1.78 -7.71
N THR A 248 6.97 1.98 -6.40
CA THR A 248 5.77 1.52 -5.66
C THR A 248 4.94 2.68 -5.11
N ALA A 249 5.53 3.59 -4.34
CA ALA A 249 4.77 4.59 -3.61
C ALA A 249 4.11 5.63 -4.53
N ALA A 250 4.76 6.01 -5.64
CA ALA A 250 4.25 7.04 -6.56
C ALA A 250 2.85 6.73 -7.10
N LEU A 251 2.55 5.46 -7.42
CA LEU A 251 1.22 5.08 -7.92
C LEU A 251 0.17 4.96 -6.80
N LEU A 252 0.57 4.64 -5.57
CA LEU A 252 -0.31 4.71 -4.39
C LEU A 252 -0.65 6.16 -4.05
N GLU A 253 0.35 7.06 -4.12
CA GLU A 253 0.19 8.50 -4.03
C GLU A 253 -0.78 9.03 -5.09
N ALA A 254 -0.56 8.65 -6.35
CA ALA A 254 -1.46 9.03 -7.44
C ALA A 254 -2.90 8.60 -7.15
N ALA A 255 -3.13 7.35 -6.72
CA ALA A 255 -4.46 6.86 -6.41
C ALA A 255 -5.17 7.71 -5.35
N VAL A 256 -4.49 8.00 -4.24
CA VAL A 256 -5.05 8.82 -3.16
C VAL A 256 -5.31 10.26 -3.62
N VAL A 257 -4.34 10.88 -4.30
CA VAL A 257 -4.43 12.27 -4.77
C VAL A 257 -5.53 12.44 -5.82
N LEU A 258 -5.65 11.51 -6.76
CA LEU A 258 -6.73 11.46 -7.73
C LEU A 258 -8.09 11.42 -7.05
N GLY A 259 -8.24 10.54 -6.05
CA GLY A 259 -9.46 10.46 -5.24
C GLY A 259 -9.81 11.80 -4.60
N ALA A 260 -8.85 12.41 -3.90
CA ALA A 260 -9.04 13.70 -3.25
C ALA A 260 -9.44 14.82 -4.23
N ILE A 261 -8.80 14.90 -5.40
CA ILE A 261 -9.13 15.90 -6.44
C ILE A 261 -10.54 15.67 -6.98
N MET A 262 -10.89 14.42 -7.29
CA MET A 262 -12.22 14.05 -7.81
C MET A 262 -13.32 14.36 -6.78
N GLY A 263 -13.06 14.09 -5.51
CA GLY A 263 -13.98 14.38 -4.42
C GLY A 263 -14.13 15.87 -4.08
N GLY A 264 -13.27 16.72 -4.65
CA GLY A 264 -13.34 18.17 -4.43
C GLY A 264 -12.59 18.66 -3.20
N GLY A 265 -11.65 17.86 -2.70
CA GLY A 265 -10.75 18.28 -1.62
C GLY A 265 -9.95 19.51 -2.02
N ASN A 266 -9.73 20.40 -1.05
CA ASN A 266 -8.89 21.57 -1.24
C ASN A 266 -7.41 21.19 -1.22
N ASP A 267 -6.53 22.12 -1.62
CA ASP A 267 -5.09 21.83 -1.76
C ASP A 267 -4.42 21.40 -0.45
N LYS A 268 -4.90 21.84 0.71
CA LYS A 268 -4.36 21.40 2.01
C LYS A 268 -4.75 19.95 2.31
N GLU A 269 -5.98 19.55 1.97
CA GLU A 269 -6.44 18.18 2.11
C GLU A 269 -5.71 17.24 1.15
N VAL A 270 -5.57 17.65 -0.11
CA VAL A 270 -4.79 16.93 -1.13
C VAL A 270 -3.35 16.73 -0.67
N GLU A 271 -2.70 17.76 -0.12
CA GLU A 271 -1.31 17.65 0.34
C GLU A 271 -1.15 16.78 1.60
N LYS A 272 -2.10 16.83 2.54
CA LYS A 272 -2.12 15.89 3.68
C LYS A 272 -2.26 14.44 3.20
N LEU A 273 -3.17 14.21 2.26
CA LEU A 273 -3.41 12.90 1.68
C LEU A 273 -2.23 12.40 0.83
N ARG A 274 -1.51 13.31 0.16
CA ARG A 274 -0.25 13.01 -0.52
C ARG A 274 0.80 12.48 0.45
N LYS A 275 1.03 13.18 1.57
CA LYS A 275 1.97 12.76 2.61
C LYS A 275 1.56 11.43 3.24
N PHE A 276 0.28 11.25 3.52
CA PHE A 276 -0.28 9.98 3.96
C PHE A 276 0.07 8.85 2.98
N ALA A 277 -0.16 9.07 1.69
CA ALA A 277 0.05 8.08 0.66
C ALA A 277 1.54 7.71 0.48
N ARG A 278 2.45 8.68 0.62
CA ARG A 278 3.90 8.44 0.66
C ARG A 278 4.30 7.51 1.80
N SER A 279 3.81 7.79 3.01
CA SER A 279 4.12 6.98 4.19
C SER A 279 3.63 5.54 4.02
N ILE A 280 2.38 5.33 3.58
CA ILE A 280 1.86 3.97 3.35
C ILE A 280 2.53 3.26 2.17
N GLY A 281 2.98 4.01 1.16
CA GLY A 281 3.65 3.46 0.00
C GLY A 281 5.03 2.94 0.34
N LEU A 282 5.79 3.68 1.16
CA LEU A 282 7.06 3.21 1.68
C LEU A 282 6.87 2.06 2.68
N LEU A 283 5.87 2.17 3.56
CA LEU A 283 5.51 1.10 4.51
C LEU A 283 5.21 -0.22 3.78
N PHE A 284 4.48 -0.17 2.67
CA PHE A 284 4.13 -1.34 1.88
C PHE A 284 5.37 -2.15 1.49
N GLN A 285 6.44 -1.44 1.13
CA GLN A 285 7.66 -2.04 0.64
C GLN A 285 8.62 -2.47 1.75
N VAL A 286 8.72 -1.67 2.83
CA VAL A 286 9.41 -2.11 4.07
C VAL A 286 8.80 -3.41 4.60
N VAL A 287 7.47 -3.52 4.61
CA VAL A 287 6.79 -4.75 5.05
C VAL A 287 7.04 -5.90 4.07
N ASP A 288 7.06 -5.66 2.75
CA ASP A 288 7.40 -6.71 1.77
C ASP A 288 8.81 -7.27 1.99
N ASP A 289 9.79 -6.38 2.16
CA ASP A 289 11.18 -6.72 2.42
C ASP A 289 11.33 -7.53 3.73
N ILE A 290 10.60 -7.14 4.79
CA ILE A 290 10.59 -7.89 6.06
C ILE A 290 9.96 -9.26 5.88
N LEU A 291 8.84 -9.36 5.16
CA LEU A 291 8.15 -10.63 4.92
C LEU A 291 9.02 -11.60 4.10
N ASP A 292 9.75 -11.11 3.09
CA ASP A 292 10.61 -11.95 2.24
C ASP A 292 11.73 -12.66 3.02
N VAL A 293 12.21 -12.03 4.10
CA VAL A 293 13.26 -12.61 4.97
C VAL A 293 12.71 -13.35 6.20
N THR A 294 11.44 -13.19 6.54
CA THR A 294 10.85 -13.78 7.77
C THR A 294 9.87 -14.93 7.52
N LYS A 295 9.34 -15.07 6.30
CA LYS A 295 8.30 -16.05 5.96
C LYS A 295 8.78 -17.12 4.98
N THR A 296 8.10 -18.27 4.98
CA THR A 296 8.39 -19.33 3.99
C THR A 296 7.73 -19.03 2.64
N SER A 297 8.23 -19.68 1.58
CA SER A 297 7.65 -19.57 0.24
C SER A 297 6.18 -20.02 0.20
N GLU A 298 5.79 -21.01 1.00
CA GLU A 298 4.39 -21.44 1.08
C GLU A 298 3.49 -20.37 1.70
N GLU A 299 3.98 -19.62 2.68
CA GLU A 299 3.21 -18.57 3.36
C GLU A 299 3.03 -17.31 2.48
N LEU A 300 4.02 -16.98 1.65
CA LEU A 300 3.98 -15.81 0.78
C LEU A 300 3.28 -16.07 -0.56
N GLY A 301 3.19 -17.33 -1.00
CA GLY A 301 2.70 -17.68 -2.34
C GLY A 301 3.63 -17.23 -3.48
N LYS A 302 4.86 -16.84 -3.14
CA LYS A 302 6.01 -16.55 -4.04
C LYS A 302 7.25 -17.24 -3.48
N THR A 303 8.30 -17.41 -4.29
CA THR A 303 9.58 -17.94 -3.80
C THR A 303 10.19 -16.95 -2.79
N ALA A 304 10.20 -17.30 -1.50
CA ALA A 304 10.82 -16.52 -0.44
C ALA A 304 12.35 -16.55 -0.57
N GLY A 305 13.02 -15.47 -0.17
CA GLY A 305 14.46 -15.34 -0.27
C GLY A 305 14.97 -15.16 -1.70
N LYS A 306 14.08 -14.87 -2.66
CA LYS A 306 14.46 -14.48 -4.03
C LYS A 306 15.42 -13.28 -3.99
N ASP A 307 15.19 -12.34 -3.08
CA ASP A 307 16.02 -11.15 -2.95
C ASP A 307 17.43 -11.49 -2.41
N LEU A 308 17.55 -12.51 -1.56
CA LEU A 308 18.85 -13.01 -1.12
C LEU A 308 19.60 -13.72 -2.26
N VAL A 309 18.89 -14.46 -3.12
CA VAL A 309 19.46 -15.17 -4.27
C VAL A 309 19.85 -14.20 -5.40
N ALA A 310 19.08 -13.13 -5.59
CA ALA A 310 19.35 -12.07 -6.57
C ALA A 310 20.31 -10.99 -6.05
N ASP A 311 20.82 -11.13 -4.82
CA ASP A 311 21.61 -10.13 -4.11
C ASP A 311 20.94 -8.73 -4.05
N LYS A 312 19.60 -8.68 -4.16
CA LYS A 312 18.84 -7.43 -4.09
C LYS A 312 19.05 -6.77 -2.73
N VAL A 313 19.10 -5.45 -2.76
CA VAL A 313 19.27 -4.64 -1.55
C VAL A 313 17.90 -4.34 -0.98
N THR A 314 17.70 -4.70 0.28
CA THR A 314 16.43 -4.56 1.01
C THR A 314 16.66 -3.83 2.33
N TYR A 315 15.59 -3.32 2.95
CA TYR A 315 15.70 -2.67 4.26
C TYR A 315 16.32 -3.58 5.34
N PRO A 316 15.92 -4.85 5.51
CA PRO A 316 16.57 -5.75 6.46
C PRO A 316 18.05 -5.99 6.18
N LYS A 317 18.51 -5.94 4.92
CA LYS A 317 19.93 -6.08 4.56
C LYS A 317 20.75 -4.85 4.98
N LEU A 318 20.18 -3.65 4.86
CA LEU A 318 20.88 -2.39 5.15
C LEU A 318 20.80 -1.96 6.62
N LEU A 319 19.64 -2.14 7.25
CA LEU A 319 19.35 -1.66 8.61
C LEU A 319 19.28 -2.81 9.63
N GLY A 320 19.10 -4.04 9.17
CA GLY A 320 18.70 -5.15 10.03
C GLY A 320 17.18 -5.19 10.26
N ILE A 321 16.69 -6.36 10.67
CA ILE A 321 15.25 -6.62 10.83
C ILE A 321 14.62 -5.72 11.90
N GLN A 322 15.32 -5.47 13.02
CA GLN A 322 14.76 -4.70 14.13
C GLN A 322 14.57 -3.23 13.75
N GLU A 323 15.60 -2.58 13.20
CA GLU A 323 15.50 -1.19 12.72
C GLU A 323 14.49 -1.05 11.58
N SER A 324 14.36 -2.06 10.71
CA SER A 324 13.33 -2.07 9.66
C SER A 324 11.91 -2.09 10.23
N LYS A 325 11.67 -2.82 11.33
CA LYS A 325 10.37 -2.82 12.02
C LYS A 325 10.08 -1.49 12.69
N GLU A 326 11.06 -0.90 13.36
CA GLU A 326 10.93 0.43 13.97
C GLU A 326 10.66 1.51 12.91
N PHE A 327 11.27 1.38 11.73
CA PHE A 327 10.99 2.26 10.60
C PHE A 327 9.56 2.07 10.07
N ALA A 328 9.07 0.83 9.97
CA ALA A 328 7.68 0.55 9.62
C ALA A 328 6.70 1.18 10.64
N ASP A 329 6.96 1.05 11.94
CA ASP A 329 6.13 1.65 12.99
C ASP A 329 6.07 3.18 12.87
N LYS A 330 7.21 3.82 12.61
CA LYS A 330 7.27 5.26 12.35
C LYS A 330 6.43 5.68 11.14
N LEU A 331 6.48 4.92 10.04
CA LEU A 331 5.68 5.20 8.84
C LEU A 331 4.18 5.07 9.11
N ILE A 332 3.77 4.12 9.97
CA ILE A 332 2.39 3.99 10.42
C ILE A 332 1.96 5.22 11.22
N GLU A 333 2.79 5.68 12.16
CA GLU A 333 2.53 6.89 12.95
C GLU A 333 2.40 8.13 12.06
N ASP A 334 3.34 8.32 11.13
CA ASP A 334 3.34 9.44 10.18
C ASP A 334 2.08 9.43 9.30
N ALA A 335 1.68 8.27 8.79
CA ALA A 335 0.45 8.11 8.01
C ALA A 335 -0.79 8.49 8.83
N LYS A 336 -0.91 7.95 10.05
CA LYS A 336 -2.03 8.23 10.96
C LYS A 336 -2.10 9.71 11.34
N ALA A 337 -0.95 10.36 11.57
CA ALA A 337 -0.89 11.79 11.88
C ALA A 337 -1.44 12.67 10.74
N GLN A 338 -1.26 12.27 9.48
CA GLN A 338 -1.84 13.03 8.35
C GLN A 338 -3.37 12.96 8.32
N LEU A 339 -3.96 11.85 8.78
CA LEU A 339 -5.41 11.63 8.82
C LEU A 339 -6.10 12.28 10.03
N ALA A 340 -5.35 12.66 11.08
CA ALA A 340 -5.89 13.14 12.34
C ALA A 340 -6.77 14.42 12.25
N ALA A 341 -6.62 15.21 11.17
CA ALA A 341 -7.41 16.43 10.96
C ALA A 341 -8.75 16.19 10.23
N PHE A 342 -8.99 14.98 9.73
CA PHE A 342 -10.25 14.61 9.08
C PHE A 342 -11.23 14.01 10.07
N ASP A 343 -12.50 13.97 9.68
CA ASP A 343 -13.51 13.25 10.46
C ASP A 343 -13.13 11.78 10.61
N PHE A 344 -13.12 11.29 11.86
CA PHE A 344 -12.65 9.93 12.18
C PHE A 344 -13.46 8.85 11.47
N ARG A 345 -14.79 9.01 11.35
CA ARG A 345 -15.64 8.02 10.68
C ARG A 345 -15.38 7.98 9.19
N LYS A 346 -15.21 9.14 8.56
CA LYS A 346 -14.82 9.22 7.14
C LYS A 346 -13.41 8.71 6.88
N ALA A 347 -12.48 8.87 7.83
CA ALA A 347 -11.10 8.42 7.70
C ALA A 347 -10.91 6.92 8.00
N ALA A 348 -11.90 6.25 8.60
CA ALA A 348 -11.82 4.85 9.00
C ALA A 348 -11.35 3.90 7.89
N PRO A 349 -11.79 4.02 6.61
CA PRO A 349 -11.27 3.17 5.53
C PRO A 349 -9.76 3.32 5.31
N LEU A 350 -9.21 4.55 5.39
CA LEU A 350 -7.78 4.80 5.20
C LEU A 350 -6.95 4.32 6.40
N TYR A 351 -7.47 4.45 7.62
CA TYR A 351 -6.86 3.83 8.80
C TYR A 351 -6.83 2.30 8.69
N ALA A 352 -7.92 1.69 8.27
CA ALA A 352 -8.02 0.24 8.10
C ALA A 352 -7.09 -0.26 6.99
N LEU A 353 -7.01 0.43 5.85
CA LEU A 353 -6.05 0.13 4.78
C LEU A 353 -4.60 0.25 5.25
N THR A 354 -4.28 1.24 6.09
CA THR A 354 -2.94 1.39 6.68
C THR A 354 -2.59 0.18 7.54
N ASN A 355 -3.48 -0.23 8.43
CA ASN A 355 -3.27 -1.40 9.30
C ASN A 355 -3.21 -2.71 8.48
N TYR A 356 -4.01 -2.81 7.41
CA TYR A 356 -3.96 -3.94 6.49
C TYR A 356 -2.59 -4.05 5.81
N ILE A 357 -2.05 -2.93 5.31
CA ILE A 357 -0.70 -2.90 4.71
C ILE A 357 0.37 -3.27 5.74
N ALA A 358 0.26 -2.75 6.96
CA ALA A 358 1.23 -2.99 8.04
C ALA A 358 1.27 -4.45 8.52
N HIS A 359 0.12 -5.14 8.53
CA HIS A 359 -0.01 -6.47 9.16
C HIS A 359 -0.39 -7.58 8.18
N ARG A 360 -0.30 -7.30 6.87
CA ARG A 360 -0.54 -8.31 5.84
C ARG A 360 0.40 -9.50 6.03
N GLN A 361 -0.15 -10.67 5.81
CA GLN A 361 0.58 -11.93 5.94
C GLN A 361 1.18 -12.41 4.61
N ASN A 362 0.80 -11.75 3.50
CA ASN A 362 1.23 -11.98 2.12
C ASN A 362 0.95 -10.75 1.23
#